data_AF-A0A946SLY3-F1
#
_entry.id   AF-A0A946SLY3-F1
#
_cell.length_a   1.000
_cell.length_b   1.000
_cell.length_c   1.000
_cell.angle_alpha   90.00
_cell.angle_beta   90.00
_cell.angle_gamma   90.00
#
_symmetry.space_group_name_H-M   'P 1'
#
loop_
_entity.id
_entity.type
_entity.pdbx_description
1 polymer ?
#
loop_
_entity_poly.entity_id
_entity_poly.type
_entity_poly.pdbx_seq_one_letter_code
_entity_poly.pdbx_strand_id
1 'polypeptide(L)'
;TDAEATFPLGELPVVVLSSSGRISEPNRERQLRDRTDAAVGLDILSSNSLYTVAPESGHEIHLYQPDLVVRALVEMVVAIRDDVPLAGASGRP
;
A
#
# COMPACT_ATOMS: atom_id res chain seq x y z
N THR A 1 0.71 -31.26 6.93
CA THR A 1 1.64 -30.41 7.70
C THR A 1 1.28 -28.99 7.38
N ASP A 2 0.79 -28.26 8.37
CA ASP A 2 0.42 -26.84 8.24
C ASP A 2 1.60 -26.06 7.68
N ALA A 3 1.48 -25.58 6.44
CA ALA A 3 2.27 -24.46 5.99
C ALA A 3 1.65 -23.25 6.70
N GLU A 4 2.16 -22.95 7.90
CA GLU A 4 1.94 -21.69 8.58
C GLU A 4 2.10 -20.60 7.51
N ALA A 5 1.02 -19.87 7.22
CA ALA A 5 0.97 -18.85 6.18
C ALA A 5 1.93 -17.73 6.60
N THR A 6 3.20 -17.96 6.32
CA THR A 6 4.31 -17.12 6.73
C THR A 6 4.30 -15.97 5.77
N PHE A 7 3.92 -14.79 6.24
CA PHE A 7 4.14 -13.56 5.50
C PHE A 7 5.62 -13.54 5.08
N PRO A 8 5.98 -13.53 3.78
CA PRO A 8 7.36 -13.64 3.33
C PRO A 8 8.24 -12.49 3.82
N LEU A 9 7.64 -11.35 4.18
CA LEU A 9 8.30 -10.21 4.81
C LEU A 9 8.06 -10.13 6.33
N GLY A 10 7.39 -11.12 6.93
CA GLY A 10 7.05 -11.12 8.35
C GLY A 10 6.28 -9.87 8.75
N GLU A 11 6.76 -9.19 9.80
CA GLU A 11 6.16 -7.95 10.33
C GLU A 11 6.86 -6.67 9.83
N LEU A 12 7.70 -6.77 8.78
CA LEU A 12 8.35 -5.59 8.20
C LEU A 12 7.29 -4.59 7.71
N PRO A 13 7.38 -3.30 8.10
CA PRO A 13 6.50 -2.27 7.56
C PRO A 13 6.57 -2.21 6.03
N VAL A 14 5.43 -2.40 5.35
CA VAL A 14 5.33 -2.32 3.89
C VAL A 14 4.20 -1.37 3.50
N VAL A 15 4.54 -0.30 2.78
CA VAL A 15 3.54 0.56 2.14
C VAL A 15 3.56 0.34 0.64
N VAL A 16 2.40 0.10 0.05
CA VAL A 16 2.26 0.01 -1.41
C VAL A 16 1.37 1.14 -1.92
N LEU A 17 1.93 1.90 -2.85
CA LEU A 17 1.23 2.96 -3.55
C LEU A 17 0.87 2.48 -4.95
N SER A 18 -0.42 2.48 -5.28
CA SER A 18 -0.89 2.13 -6.62
C SER A 18 -1.53 3.33 -7.30
N SER A 19 -1.39 3.42 -8.62
CA SER A 19 -2.06 4.49 -9.38
C SER A 19 -3.53 4.14 -9.59
N SER A 20 -4.41 5.14 -9.50
CA SER A 20 -5.80 4.98 -9.91
C SER A 20 -5.98 4.84 -11.43
N GLY A 21 -4.92 5.11 -12.21
CA GLY A 21 -4.96 5.14 -13.67
C GLY A 21 -6.04 6.10 -14.19
N ARG A 22 -6.04 6.40 -15.48
CA ARG A 22 -7.29 6.86 -16.09
C ARG A 22 -8.17 5.62 -16.20
N ILE A 23 -9.19 5.53 -15.34
CA ILE A 23 -10.22 4.50 -15.45
C ILE A 23 -10.92 4.73 -16.78
N SER A 24 -10.50 4.02 -17.82
CA SER A 24 -11.25 3.97 -19.07
C SER A 24 -12.54 3.19 -18.80
N GLU A 25 -13.69 3.79 -19.06
CA GLU A 25 -15.01 3.18 -18.84
C GLU A 25 -15.14 1.71 -19.32
N PRO A 26 -14.60 1.27 -20.47
CA PRO A 26 -14.73 -0.13 -20.88
C PRO A 26 -13.98 -1.14 -20.00
N ASN A 27 -13.00 -0.69 -19.20
CA ASN A 27 -12.15 -1.57 -18.39
C ASN A 27 -12.29 -1.32 -16.89
N ARG A 28 -13.25 -0.47 -16.47
CA ARG A 28 -13.40 -0.04 -15.07
C ARG A 28 -13.54 -1.20 -14.10
N GLU A 29 -14.42 -2.14 -14.39
CA GLU A 29 -14.68 -3.28 -13.49
C GLU A 29 -13.48 -4.22 -13.40
N ARG A 30 -12.78 -4.47 -14.51
CA ARG A 30 -11.53 -5.25 -14.51
C ARG A 30 -10.44 -4.56 -13.71
N GLN A 31 -10.20 -3.27 -13.93
CA GLN A 31 -9.21 -2.52 -13.16
C GLN A 31 -9.52 -2.46 -11.67
N LEU A 32 -10.79 -2.38 -11.28
CA LEU A 32 -11.18 -2.43 -9.87
C LEU A 32 -10.92 -3.81 -9.26
N ARG A 33 -11.21 -4.90 -9.98
CA ARG A 33 -10.89 -6.27 -9.54
C ARG A 33 -9.39 -6.47 -9.42
N ASP A 34 -8.61 -6.08 -10.43
CA ASP A 34 -7.15 -6.18 -10.40
C ASP A 34 -6.54 -5.42 -9.21
N ARG A 35 -7.13 -4.28 -8.82
CA ARG A 35 -6.73 -3.54 -7.61
C ARG A 35 -7.08 -4.27 -6.33
N THR A 36 -8.28 -4.82 -6.23
CA THR A 36 -8.70 -5.59 -5.06
C THR A 36 -7.82 -6.84 -4.91
N ASP A 37 -7.56 -7.54 -6.01
CA ASP A 37 -6.69 -8.72 -6.04
C ASP A 37 -5.26 -8.34 -5.70
N ALA A 38 -4.77 -7.19 -6.18
CA ALA A 38 -3.48 -6.66 -5.77
C ALA A 38 -3.46 -6.31 -4.27
N ALA A 39 -4.48 -5.63 -3.74
CA ALA A 39 -4.55 -5.30 -2.31
C ALA A 39 -4.54 -6.57 -1.44
N VAL A 40 -5.35 -7.58 -1.80
CA VAL A 40 -5.37 -8.89 -1.13
C VAL A 40 -4.02 -9.60 -1.27
N GLY A 41 -3.38 -9.52 -2.44
CA GLY A 41 -2.05 -10.07 -2.69
C GLY A 41 -0.92 -9.33 -1.97
N LEU A 42 -1.18 -8.17 -1.38
CA LEU A 42 -0.21 -7.40 -0.61
C LEU A 42 -0.35 -7.63 0.89
N ASP A 43 -1.58 -7.86 1.37
CA ASP A 43 -1.85 -8.31 2.74
C ASP A 43 -1.11 -9.63 3.04
N ILE A 44 -0.88 -10.48 2.03
CA ILE A 44 -0.11 -11.72 2.21
C ILE A 44 1.41 -11.51 2.31
N LEU A 45 1.96 -10.32 1.98
CA LEU A 45 3.40 -10.09 2.00
C LEU A 45 3.92 -9.78 3.40
N SER A 46 3.19 -8.97 4.15
CA SER A 46 3.50 -8.62 5.55
C SER A 46 2.22 -8.46 6.36
N SER A 47 2.25 -8.93 7.61
CA SER A 47 1.23 -8.64 8.62
C SER A 47 1.15 -7.15 9.00
N ASN A 48 2.16 -6.36 8.63
CA ASN A 48 2.29 -4.95 8.89
C ASN A 48 2.37 -4.18 7.56
N SER A 49 1.29 -4.25 6.77
CA SER A 49 1.21 -3.63 5.45
C SER A 49 0.09 -2.58 5.35
N LEU A 50 0.28 -1.63 4.46
CA LEU A 50 -0.71 -0.59 4.15
C LEU A 50 -0.77 -0.37 2.63
N TYR A 51 -1.98 -0.44 2.08
CA TYR A 51 -2.24 -0.20 0.66
C TYR A 51 -2.94 1.14 0.48
N THR A 52 -2.37 2.00 -0.38
CA THR A 52 -2.97 3.30 -0.71
C THR A 52 -3.06 3.48 -2.22
N VAL A 53 -4.23 3.91 -2.69
CA VAL A 53 -4.44 4.31 -4.08
C VAL A 53 -4.15 5.80 -4.21
N ALA A 54 -3.33 6.17 -5.19
CA ALA A 54 -3.00 7.53 -5.58
C ALA A 54 -4.02 7.99 -6.66
N PRO A 55 -5.09 8.72 -6.30
CA PRO A 55 -6.25 8.97 -7.17
C PRO A 55 -5.96 9.87 -8.37
N GLU A 56 -4.94 10.72 -8.28
CA GLU A 56 -4.60 11.72 -9.30
C GLU A 56 -3.28 11.40 -10.00
N SER A 57 -2.88 10.12 -10.07
CA SER A 57 -1.63 9.71 -10.71
C SER A 57 -1.83 8.67 -11.83
N GLY A 58 -0.99 8.80 -12.86
CA GLY A 58 -0.64 7.69 -13.75
C GLY A 58 0.45 6.80 -13.15
N HIS A 59 1.29 6.19 -14.00
CA HIS A 59 2.36 5.27 -13.57
C HIS A 59 3.37 5.92 -12.61
N GLU A 60 3.75 7.17 -12.86
CA GLU A 60 4.79 7.89 -12.12
C GLU A 60 4.26 8.60 -10.85
N ILE A 61 3.76 7.82 -9.88
CA ILE A 61 3.16 8.36 -8.63
C ILE A 61 4.06 9.37 -7.92
N HIS A 62 5.37 9.13 -7.92
CA HIS A 62 6.34 10.01 -7.28
C HIS A 62 6.50 11.37 -7.97
N LEU A 63 6.16 11.50 -9.26
CA LEU A 63 6.17 12.77 -9.97
C LEU A 63 4.85 13.53 -9.81
N TYR A 64 3.72 12.82 -9.83
CA TYR A 64 2.40 13.44 -9.84
C TYR A 64 1.81 13.69 -8.44
N GLN A 65 2.13 12.84 -7.46
CA GLN A 65 1.69 12.99 -6.07
C GLN A 65 2.88 12.77 -5.11
N PRO A 66 3.92 13.63 -5.19
CA PRO A 66 5.10 13.50 -4.32
C PRO A 66 4.74 13.58 -2.83
N ASP A 67 3.74 14.39 -2.46
CA ASP A 67 3.30 14.52 -1.06
C ASP A 67 2.72 13.21 -0.50
N LEU A 68 2.13 12.37 -1.35
CA LEU A 68 1.63 11.05 -0.94
C LEU A 68 2.80 10.11 -0.65
N VAL A 69 3.83 10.15 -1.49
CA VAL A 69 5.06 9.35 -1.30
C VAL A 69 5.79 9.77 -0.02
N VAL A 70 5.95 11.07 0.20
CA VAL A 70 6.60 11.59 1.40
C VAL A 70 5.81 11.18 2.66
N ARG A 71 4.48 11.31 2.65
CA ARG A 71 3.64 10.88 3.77
C ARG A 71 3.78 9.39 4.08
N ALA A 72 3.73 8.53 3.06
CA ALA A 72 3.95 7.10 3.23
C ALA A 72 5.32 6.78 3.87
N LEU A 73 6.37 7.48 3.44
CA LEU A 73 7.71 7.31 4.02
C LEU A 73 7.77 7.79 5.48
N VAL A 74 7.13 8.93 5.80
CA VAL A 74 7.05 9.44 7.18
C VAL A 74 6.32 8.44 8.08
N GLU A 75 5.16 7.93 7.65
CA GLU A 75 4.39 6.93 8.40
C GLU A 75 5.21 5.65 8.65
N MET A 76 5.97 5.17 7.65
CA MET A 76 6.89 4.04 7.82
C MET A 76 7.99 4.34 8.84
N VAL A 77 8.62 5.51 8.76
CA VAL A 77 9.70 5.89 9.68
C VAL A 77 9.17 6.04 11.11
N VAL A 78 7.98 6.60 11.30
CA VAL A 78 7.32 6.71 12.61
C VAL A 78 7.00 5.32 13.15
N ALA A 79 6.38 4.44 12.36
CA ALA A 79 6.08 3.07 12.75
C ALA A 79 7.33 2.31 13.24
N ILE A 80 8.44 2.45 12.52
CA ILE A 80 9.73 1.81 12.87
C ILE A 80 10.32 2.42 14.14
N ARG A 81 10.33 3.75 14.28
CA ARG A 81 10.97 4.44 15.40
C ARG A 81 10.22 4.26 16.71
N ASP A 82 8.90 4.26 16.64
CA ASP A 82 8.02 4.16 17.80
C ASP A 82 7.66 2.71 18.14
N ASP A 83 8.13 1.74 17.35
CA ASP A 83 7.80 0.31 17.47
C ASP A 83 6.28 0.06 17.48
N VAL A 84 5.58 0.69 16.53
CA VAL A 84 4.13 0.58 16.36
C VAL A 84 3.78 0.05 14.96
N PRO A 85 2.65 -0.67 14.80
CA PRO A 85 2.18 -1.07 13.47
C PRO A 85 1.92 0.15 12.56
N LEU A 86 2.07 -0.02 11.25
CA LEU A 86 1.76 1.01 10.24
C LEU A 86 0.34 1.57 10.39
N ALA A 87 -0.63 0.71 10.74
CA ALA A 87 -2.00 1.11 11.02
C ALA A 87 -2.14 2.05 12.23
N GLY A 88 -1.18 2.05 13.15
CA GLY A 88 -1.12 2.96 14.30
C GLY A 88 -0.32 4.23 14.06
N ALA A 89 0.50 4.27 12.99
CA ALA A 89 1.26 5.43 12.56
C ALA A 89 0.47 6.31 11.57
N SER A 90 -0.46 5.73 10.81
CA SER A 90 -1.32 6.48 9.88
C SER A 90 -2.20 7.48 10.64
N GLY A 91 -2.04 8.77 10.29
CA GLY A 91 -2.77 9.88 10.94
C GLY A 91 -2.08 10.52 12.14
N ARG A 92 -0.83 10.15 12.48
CA ARG A 92 0.00 10.93 13.41
C ARG A 92 0.72 12.08 12.66
N PRO A 93 0.71 13.31 13.20
CA PRO A 93 1.28 14.49 12.54
C PRO A 93 2.81 14.45 12.43
#